data_AF-A0A2V8PBY7-F1
#
_entry.id   AF-A0A2V8PBY7-F1
#
_cell.length_a   1.000
_cell.length_b   1.000
_cell.length_c   1.000
_cell.angle_alpha   90.00
_cell.angle_beta   90.00
_cell.angle_gamma   90.00
#
_symmetry.space_group_name_H-M   'P 1'
#
loop_
_entity.id
_entity.type
_entity.pdbx_description
1 polymer ?
#
loop_
_entity_poly.entity_id
_entity_poly.type
_entity_poly.pdbx_seq_one_letter_code
_entity_poly.pdbx_strand_id
1 'polypeptide(L)'
;FDMYGAEFTHHGEDCTFETMLNRFGLSDSKGLREIAEIVHDIDLKDDKFHRLEAAGLNAITNGLSEVLRDDRKLLQQCSVMFDGLYGLLAQRAQKDKAKRNVRRQPRRKRGRSAHR
;
A
#
# COMPACT_ATOMS: atom_id res chain seq x y z
N PHE A 1 17.68 -6.96 -5.49
CA PHE A 1 16.65 -7.74 -4.78
C PHE A 1 16.23 -8.88 -5.68
N ASP A 2 15.80 -10.00 -5.11
CA ASP A 2 15.30 -11.15 -5.86
C ASP A 2 16.21 -11.67 -6.98
N MET A 3 17.51 -11.71 -6.68
CA MET A 3 18.55 -12.24 -7.57
C MET A 3 19.43 -13.19 -6.76
N TYR A 4 20.16 -14.08 -7.43
CA TYR A 4 21.10 -14.98 -6.77
C TYR A 4 22.08 -14.20 -5.87
N GLY A 5 22.12 -14.55 -4.58
CA GLY A 5 22.97 -13.90 -3.59
C GLY A 5 22.46 -12.54 -3.07
N ALA A 6 21.25 -12.10 -3.44
CA ALA A 6 20.66 -10.88 -2.90
C ALA A 6 20.28 -11.04 -1.43
N GLU A 7 20.46 -9.98 -0.62
CA GLU A 7 20.08 -9.97 0.80
C GLU A 7 18.56 -10.08 1.02
N PHE A 8 17.77 -9.55 0.09
CA PHE A 8 16.32 -9.65 0.09
C PHE A 8 15.85 -10.34 -1.19
N THR A 9 15.02 -11.36 -0.99
CA THR A 9 14.33 -12.18 -2.00
C THR A 9 12.96 -12.56 -1.42
N HIS A 10 12.14 -13.25 -2.22
CA HIS A 10 10.91 -13.88 -1.76
C HIS A 10 11.16 -14.75 -0.52
N HIS A 11 10.22 -14.74 0.42
CA HIS A 11 10.31 -15.56 1.62
C HIS A 11 8.97 -16.25 1.92
N GLY A 12 8.92 -17.56 1.65
CA GLY A 12 7.67 -18.30 1.71
C GLY A 12 6.72 -17.78 0.63
N GLU A 13 5.54 -17.31 1.06
CA GLU A 13 4.52 -16.72 0.18
C GLU A 13 4.70 -15.20 0.01
N ASP A 14 5.65 -14.58 0.71
CA ASP A 14 5.81 -13.12 0.67
C ASP A 14 6.68 -12.71 -0.53
N CYS A 15 6.22 -11.70 -1.28
CA CYS A 15 7.04 -11.04 -2.29
C CYS A 15 8.23 -10.32 -1.64
N THR A 16 9.20 -9.90 -2.43
CA THR A 16 10.39 -9.24 -1.87
C THR A 16 10.03 -7.92 -1.15
N PHE A 17 9.00 -7.21 -1.60
CA PHE A 17 8.53 -5.99 -0.93
C PHE A 17 7.87 -6.27 0.42
N GLU A 18 7.05 -7.30 0.54
CA GLU A 18 6.47 -7.75 1.82
C GLU A 18 7.56 -8.15 2.81
N THR A 19 8.56 -8.90 2.33
CA THR A 19 9.73 -9.29 3.13
C THR A 19 10.47 -8.07 3.68
N MET A 20 10.63 -7.01 2.89
CA MET A 20 11.23 -5.75 3.37
C MET A 20 10.37 -5.07 4.42
N LEU A 21 9.06 -4.96 4.22
CA LEU A 21 8.18 -4.33 5.22
C LEU A 21 8.28 -5.03 6.57
N ASN A 22 8.29 -6.37 6.56
CA ASN A 22 8.43 -7.19 7.75
C ASN A 22 9.80 -6.97 8.42
N ARG A 23 10.89 -6.99 7.65
CA ARG A 23 12.25 -6.86 8.17
C ARG A 23 12.58 -5.46 8.70
N PHE A 24 11.95 -4.42 8.16
CA PHE A 24 12.13 -3.03 8.61
C PHE A 24 11.08 -2.55 9.61
N GLY A 25 10.14 -3.40 10.04
CA GLY A 25 9.11 -3.02 11.01
C GLY A 25 8.10 -2.01 10.48
N LEU A 26 7.83 -2.03 9.17
CA LEU A 26 6.94 -1.08 8.49
C LEU A 26 5.51 -1.64 8.27
N SER A 27 5.26 -2.88 8.67
CA SER A 27 3.99 -3.59 8.45
C SER A 27 2.79 -2.97 9.18
N ASP A 28 2.99 -2.07 10.15
CA ASP A 28 1.89 -1.37 10.84
C ASP A 28 1.27 -0.23 10.00
N SER A 29 1.95 0.23 8.95
CA SER A 29 1.41 1.24 8.05
C SER A 29 0.36 0.61 7.14
N LYS A 30 -0.92 0.91 7.40
CA LYS A 30 -2.04 0.48 6.52
C LYS A 30 -1.80 0.88 5.06
N GLY A 31 -1.25 2.07 4.80
CA GLY A 31 -0.92 2.49 3.43
C GLY A 31 0.13 1.60 2.77
N LEU A 32 1.22 1.28 3.48
CA LEU A 32 2.27 0.40 2.93
C LEU A 32 1.80 -1.03 2.77
N ARG A 33 0.96 -1.52 3.69
CA ARG A 33 0.34 -2.84 3.55
C ARG A 33 -0.51 -2.96 2.29
N GLU A 34 -1.36 -1.97 2.01
CA GLU A 34 -2.18 -2.01 0.80
C GLU A 34 -1.33 -1.91 -0.48
N ILE A 35 -0.22 -1.17 -0.46
CA ILE A 35 0.77 -1.21 -1.54
C ILE A 35 1.39 -2.61 -1.66
N ALA A 36 1.71 -3.27 -0.55
CA ALA A 36 2.32 -4.59 -0.57
C ALA A 36 1.40 -5.65 -1.16
N GLU A 37 0.11 -5.61 -0.84
CA GLU A 37 -0.91 -6.48 -1.44
C GLU A 37 -0.99 -6.27 -2.97
N ILE A 38 -0.92 -5.02 -3.43
CA ILE A 38 -0.90 -4.70 -4.86
C ILE A 38 0.37 -5.23 -5.53
N VAL A 39 1.54 -5.03 -4.92
CA VAL A 39 2.82 -5.51 -5.47
C VAL A 39 2.86 -7.03 -5.48
N HIS A 40 2.32 -7.70 -4.45
CA HIS A 40 2.23 -9.15 -4.39
C HIS A 40 1.45 -9.72 -5.57
N ASP A 41 0.23 -9.24 -5.81
CA ASP A 41 -0.60 -9.73 -6.93
C ASP A 41 0.12 -9.55 -8.29
N ILE A 42 0.94 -8.50 -8.43
CA ILE A 42 1.74 -8.25 -9.65
C ILE A 42 2.96 -9.17 -9.75
N ASP A 43 3.71 -9.31 -8.66
CA ASP A 43 5.00 -10.03 -8.61
C ASP A 43 4.78 -11.56 -8.67
N LEU A 44 3.83 -12.07 -7.89
CA LEU A 44 3.49 -13.50 -7.83
C LEU A 44 2.46 -13.94 -8.88
N LYS A 45 1.74 -12.99 -9.50
CA LYS A 45 0.73 -13.26 -10.54
C LYS A 45 -0.40 -14.20 -10.08
N ASP A 46 -0.82 -14.10 -8.82
CA ASP A 46 -1.75 -15.04 -8.20
C ASP A 46 -3.07 -14.43 -7.66
N ASP A 47 -3.34 -13.15 -7.97
CA ASP A 47 -4.58 -12.40 -7.62
C ASP A 47 -5.03 -12.56 -6.15
N LYS A 48 -4.13 -12.94 -5.24
CA LYS A 48 -4.43 -13.32 -3.85
C LYS A 48 -5.25 -12.26 -3.13
N PHE A 49 -4.92 -10.99 -3.31
CA PHE A 49 -5.56 -9.87 -2.62
C PHE A 49 -6.67 -9.19 -3.43
N HIS A 50 -6.85 -9.55 -4.71
CA HIS A 50 -7.91 -9.06 -5.59
C HIS A 50 -8.01 -7.52 -5.63
N ARG A 51 -6.86 -6.83 -5.60
CA ARG A 51 -6.83 -5.36 -5.63
C ARG A 51 -7.09 -4.85 -7.04
N LEU A 52 -8.15 -4.07 -7.24
CA LEU A 52 -8.48 -3.48 -8.54
C LEU A 52 -7.33 -2.63 -9.09
N GLU A 53 -6.59 -1.96 -8.21
CA GLU A 53 -5.42 -1.17 -8.57
C GLU A 53 -4.27 -2.00 -9.17
N ALA A 54 -4.15 -3.29 -8.86
CA ALA A 54 -3.04 -4.14 -9.31
C ALA A 54 -3.04 -4.34 -10.83
N ALA A 55 -4.18 -4.71 -11.42
CA ALA A 55 -4.29 -4.91 -12.86
C ALA A 55 -3.94 -3.64 -13.65
N GLY A 56 -4.44 -2.48 -13.20
CA GLY A 56 -4.16 -1.20 -13.84
C GLY A 56 -2.70 -0.77 -13.71
N LEU A 57 -2.12 -0.92 -12.52
CA LEU A 57 -0.73 -0.56 -12.26
C LEU A 57 0.24 -1.46 -13.04
N ASN A 58 -0.05 -2.76 -13.14
CA ASN A 58 0.72 -3.72 -13.93
C ASN A 58 0.70 -3.34 -15.42
N ALA A 59 -0.49 -3.09 -15.98
CA ALA A 59 -0.65 -2.73 -17.38
C ALA A 59 0.13 -1.44 -17.72
N ILE A 60 0.07 -0.41 -16.87
CA ILE A 60 0.79 0.84 -17.10
C ILE A 60 2.31 0.63 -16.95
N THR A 61 2.76 -0.10 -15.93
CA THR A 61 4.20 -0.33 -15.70
C THR A 61 4.82 -1.12 -16.86
N ASN A 62 4.13 -2.15 -17.36
CA ASN A 62 4.58 -2.91 -18.54
C ASN A 62 4.55 -2.05 -19.81
N GLY A 63 3.50 -1.26 -20.02
CA GLY A 63 3.44 -0.34 -21.16
C GLY A 63 4.58 0.69 -21.13
N LEU A 64 4.92 1.21 -19.94
CA LEU A 64 6.04 2.12 -19.76
C LEU A 64 7.39 1.45 -20.04
N SER A 65 7.58 0.18 -19.65
CA SER A 65 8.83 -0.54 -19.93
C SER A 65 9.05 -0.80 -21.43
N GLU A 66 7.97 -0.96 -22.20
CA GLU A 66 8.07 -1.10 -23.66
C GLU A 66 8.51 0.20 -24.37
N VAL A 67 8.09 1.36 -23.85
CA VAL A 67 8.37 2.66 -24.50
C VAL A 67 9.59 3.37 -23.93
N LEU A 68 9.95 3.12 -22.67
CA LEU A 68 11.11 3.71 -22.00
C LEU A 68 12.28 2.73 -21.96
N ARG A 69 13.24 2.88 -22.89
CA ARG A 69 14.47 2.08 -22.92
C ARG A 69 15.51 2.45 -21.86
N ASP A 70 15.29 3.54 -21.13
CA ASP A 70 16.18 4.01 -20.06
C ASP A 70 15.57 3.63 -18.71
N ASP A 71 16.16 2.61 -18.08
CA ASP A 71 15.71 2.07 -16.79
C ASP A 71 15.60 3.16 -15.71
N ARG A 72 16.46 4.18 -15.75
CA ARG A 72 16.39 5.28 -14.76
C ARG A 72 15.16 6.15 -15.00
N LYS A 73 14.77 6.37 -16.25
CA LYS A 73 13.53 7.07 -16.58
C LYS A 73 12.31 6.23 -16.22
N LEU A 74 12.33 4.94 -16.52
CA LEU A 74 11.27 4.02 -16.11
C LEU A 74 11.07 4.06 -14.60
N LEU A 75 12.16 3.89 -13.84
CA LEU A 75 12.15 3.97 -12.38
C LEU A 75 11.59 5.30 -11.87
N GLN A 76 11.98 6.42 -12.49
CA GLN A 76 11.47 7.74 -12.10
C GLN A 76 9.96 7.86 -12.32
N GLN A 77 9.46 7.41 -13.48
CA GLN A 77 8.02 7.48 -13.77
C GLN A 77 7.19 6.56 -12.87
N CYS A 78 7.63 5.31 -12.70
CA CYS A 78 6.98 4.35 -11.83
C CYS A 78 7.00 4.82 -10.37
N SER A 79 8.12 5.37 -9.88
CA SER A 79 8.22 5.91 -8.51
C SER A 79 7.14 6.96 -8.23
N VAL A 80 6.93 7.92 -9.14
CA VAL A 80 5.90 8.95 -8.98
C VAL A 80 4.50 8.35 -8.90
N MET A 81 4.21 7.31 -9.67
CA MET A 81 2.93 6.61 -9.63
C MET A 81 2.72 5.88 -8.29
N PHE A 82 3.75 5.16 -7.81
CA PHE A 82 3.71 4.50 -6.50
C PHE A 82 3.55 5.49 -5.36
N ASP A 83 4.24 6.63 -5.40
CA ASP A 83 4.10 7.71 -4.40
C ASP A 83 2.68 8.28 -4.37
N GLY A 84 2.10 8.55 -5.55
CA GLY A 84 0.73 9.04 -5.68
C GLY A 84 -0.29 8.04 -5.13
N LEU A 85 -0.13 6.76 -5.46
CA LEU A 85 -0.97 5.68 -4.97
C LEU A 85 -0.85 5.50 -3.46
N TYR A 86 0.38 5.51 -2.93
CA TYR A 86 0.61 5.46 -1.49
C TYR A 86 -0.05 6.65 -0.77
N GLY A 87 0.08 7.87 -1.31
CA GLY A 87 -0.56 9.06 -0.76
C GLY A 87 -2.08 8.92 -0.67
N LEU A 88 -2.72 8.36 -1.71
CA LEU A 88 -4.16 8.06 -1.71
C LEU A 88 -4.54 7.04 -0.63
N LEU A 89 -3.83 5.91 -0.56
CA LEU A 89 -4.12 4.82 0.37
C LEU A 89 -3.88 5.22 1.83
N ALA A 90 -2.79 5.95 2.10
CA ALA A 90 -2.49 6.51 3.41
C ALA A 90 -3.57 7.48 3.89
N GLN A 91 -4.05 8.37 3.02
CA GLN A 91 -5.15 9.29 3.35
C GLN A 91 -6.47 8.55 3.63
N ARG A 92 -6.81 7.52 2.83
CA ARG A 92 -7.97 6.66 3.08
C ARG A 92 -7.87 6.00 4.47
N ALA A 93 -6.70 5.43 4.79
CA ALA A 93 -6.43 4.82 6.09
C ALA A 93 -6.59 5.79 7.27
N GLN A 94 -6.12 7.03 7.14
CA GLN A 94 -6.29 8.06 8.16
C GLN A 94 -7.76 8.45 8.35
N LYS A 95 -8.50 8.65 7.25
CA LYS A 95 -9.94 8.95 7.29
C LYS A 95 -10.74 7.83 7.97
N ASP A 96 -10.40 6.57 7.72
CA ASP A 96 -11.04 5.42 8.37
C ASP A 96 -10.79 5.39 9.88
N LYS A 97 -9.54 5.65 10.30
CA LYS A 97 -9.18 5.77 11.72
C LYS A 97 -9.97 6.88 12.40
N ALA A 98 -10.08 8.05 11.76
CA ALA A 98 -10.87 9.18 12.28
C ALA A 98 -12.36 8.82 12.44
N LYS A 99 -12.99 8.23 11.42
CA LYS A 99 -14.38 7.77 11.47
C LYS A 99 -14.61 6.75 12.59
N ARG A 100 -13.68 5.80 12.78
CA ARG A 100 -13.75 4.80 13.85
C ARG A 100 -13.69 5.44 15.24
N ASN A 101 -12.83 6.44 15.42
CA ASN A 101 -12.70 7.16 16.69
C ASN A 101 -13.96 7.97 17.02
N VAL A 102 -14.58 8.62 16.03
CA VAL A 102 -15.86 9.33 16.20
C VAL A 102 -16.98 8.37 16.63
N ARG A 103 -17.07 7.19 16.02
CA ARG A 103 -18.08 6.16 16.39
C ARG A 103 -17.88 5.61 17.81
N ARG A 104 -16.65 5.59 18.31
CA ARG A 104 -16.29 5.05 19.64
C ARG A 104 -16.43 6.06 20.78
N GLN A 105 -16.56 7.36 20.50
CA GLN A 105 -16.79 8.34 21.56
C GLN A 105 -18.20 8.16 22.16
N PRO A 106 -18.34 7.94 23.48
CA PRO A 106 -19.66 7.88 24.11
C PRO A 106 -20.35 9.23 23.93
N ARG A 107 -21.63 9.21 23.55
CA ARG A 107 -22.48 10.41 23.51
C ARG A 107 -22.39 11.08 24.88
N ARG A 108 -21.60 12.15 25.01
CA ARG A 108 -21.63 13.03 26.18
C ARG A 108 -23.09 13.37 26.42
N LYS A 109 -23.70 12.83 27.49
CA LYS A 109 -25.03 13.24 27.94
C LYS A 109 -24.96 14.74 28.09
N ARG A 110 -25.59 15.48 27.17
CA ARG A 110 -25.87 16.91 27.35
C ARG A 110 -26.65 16.99 28.66
N GLY A 111 -25.98 17.42 29.72
CA GLY A 111 -26.61 17.68 30.99
C GLY A 111 -27.73 18.68 30.72
N ARG A 112 -28.98 18.20 30.79
CA ARG A 112 -30.09 19.08 31.06
C ARG A 112 -29.79 19.67 32.43
N SER A 113 -29.31 20.91 32.45
CA SER A 113 -29.36 21.72 33.65
C SER A 113 -30.83 21.96 33.92
N ALA A 114 -31.41 21.14 34.80
CA ALA A 114 -32.74 21.32 35.33
C ALA A 114 -32.61 22.18 36.59
N HIS A 115 -33.31 23.32 36.60
CA HIS A 115 -33.72 24.12 37.77
C HIS A 115 -32.56 24.63 38.68
N ARG A 116 -32.50 25.90 39.07
CA ARG A 116 -33.53 26.80 39.61
C ARG A 116 -33.13 28.25 39.38
#